data_AF-A0A9D2UJ31-F1
#
_entry.id   AF-A0A9D2UJ31-F1
#
_cell.length_a   1.000
_cell.length_b   1.000
_cell.length_c   1.000
_cell.angle_alpha   90.00
_cell.angle_beta   90.00
_cell.angle_gamma   90.00
#
_symmetry.space_group_name_H-M   'P 1'
#
loop_
_entity.id
_entity.type
_entity.pdbx_description
1 polymer ?
#
loop_
_entity_poly.entity_id
_entity_poly.type
_entity_poly.pdbx_seq_one_letter_code
_entity_poly.pdbx_strand_id
1 'polypeptide(L)'
;MAKEDYLLKRFGRENPYNVPEGYFDNFTGQMMDRLPERTFDDLPARRVTLWDKVKPIVYLAAMFAGIALMFAVADDIMRGGKTDAPATNVAANSESMTVPAGDSDIDMAADYCNYVLNETEMDDYSMYLYMEDIVE
;
A
#
# COMPACT_ATOMS: atom_id res chain seq x y z
N MET A 1 -33.18 20.23 -40.61
CA MET A 1 -33.45 20.86 -41.92
C MET A 1 -33.40 22.39 -41.86
N ALA A 2 -34.42 23.13 -41.42
CA ALA A 2 -34.43 24.61 -41.54
C ALA A 2 -33.23 25.38 -40.92
N LYS A 3 -32.61 24.84 -39.86
CA LYS A 3 -31.42 25.45 -39.23
C LYS A 3 -30.13 25.17 -40.01
N GLU A 4 -30.01 23.99 -40.63
CA GLU A 4 -28.84 23.58 -41.41
C GLU A 4 -28.73 24.42 -42.69
N ASP A 5 -29.86 24.66 -43.35
CA ASP A 5 -29.94 25.50 -44.56
C ASP A 5 -29.55 26.97 -44.28
N TYR A 6 -29.93 27.50 -43.11
CA TYR A 6 -29.53 28.85 -42.67
C TYR A 6 -28.01 28.95 -42.44
N LEU A 7 -27.41 27.93 -41.83
CA LEU A 7 -25.97 27.87 -41.57
C LEU A 7 -25.17 27.75 -42.88
N LEU A 8 -25.60 26.87 -43.79
CA LEU A 8 -24.97 26.70 -45.10
C LEU A 8 -25.05 27.96 -45.96
N LYS A 9 -26.17 28.68 -45.93
CA LYS A 9 -26.32 29.95 -46.65
C LYS A 9 -25.45 31.07 -46.08
N ARG A 10 -25.21 31.08 -44.76
CA ARG A 10 -24.49 32.15 -44.07
C ARG A 10 -22.98 31.95 -44.02
N PHE A 11 -22.52 30.71 -43.84
CA PHE A 11 -21.10 30.38 -43.65
C PHE A 11 -20.51 29.55 -44.78
N GLY A 12 -21.32 29.12 -45.75
CA GLY A 12 -20.88 28.24 -46.83
C GLY A 12 -20.58 26.83 -46.33
N ARG A 13 -20.07 26.00 -47.25
CA ARG A 13 -19.62 24.63 -46.97
C ARG A 13 -18.09 24.50 -46.98
N GLU A 14 -17.40 25.64 -47.04
CA GLU A 14 -15.95 25.70 -47.07
C GLU A 14 -15.41 25.62 -45.65
N ASN A 15 -14.36 24.82 -45.48
CA ASN A 15 -13.70 24.65 -44.20
C ASN A 15 -12.81 25.86 -43.92
N PRO A 16 -13.10 26.68 -42.89
CA PRO A 16 -12.28 27.86 -42.57
C PRO A 16 -10.95 27.48 -41.92
N TYR A 17 -10.78 26.22 -41.49
CA TYR A 17 -9.58 25.73 -40.85
C TYR A 17 -8.63 25.12 -41.87
N ASN A 18 -7.74 25.94 -42.45
CA ASN A 18 -6.62 25.45 -43.25
C ASN A 18 -5.33 25.68 -42.48
N VAL A 19 -4.53 24.61 -42.37
CA VAL A 19 -3.18 24.70 -41.80
C VAL A 19 -2.20 25.14 -42.89
N PRO A 20 -1.15 25.90 -42.55
CA PRO A 20 -0.05 26.15 -43.47
C PRO A 20 0.58 24.84 -43.97
N GLU A 21 1.06 24.85 -45.21
CA GLU A 21 1.80 23.70 -45.76
C GLU A 21 3.01 23.38 -44.88
N GLY A 22 3.16 22.12 -44.48
CA GLY A 22 4.23 21.65 -43.61
C GLY A 22 4.09 21.99 -42.11
N TYR A 23 2.92 22.47 -41.65
CA TYR A 23 2.66 22.69 -40.23
C TYR A 23 2.82 21.40 -39.39
N PHE A 24 2.27 20.29 -39.89
CA PHE A 24 2.36 19.00 -39.20
C PHE A 24 3.72 18.33 -39.34
N ASP A 25 4.51 18.66 -40.37
CA ASP A 25 5.84 18.09 -40.59
C ASP A 25 6.81 18.44 -39.43
N ASN A 26 6.65 19.64 -38.86
CA ASN A 26 7.46 20.12 -37.74
C ASN A 26 6.74 20.04 -36.39
N PHE A 27 5.49 19.55 -36.35
CA PHE A 27 4.69 19.49 -35.13
C PHE A 27 5.28 18.50 -34.13
N THR A 28 5.67 17.31 -34.60
CA THR A 28 6.23 16.26 -33.74
C THR A 28 7.56 16.71 -33.11
N GLY A 29 8.43 17.37 -33.87
CA GLY A 29 9.68 17.93 -33.34
C GLY A 29 9.40 18.97 -32.24
N GLN A 30 8.52 19.93 -32.54
CA GLN A 30 8.11 20.93 -31.55
C GLN A 30 7.36 20.35 -30.34
N MET A 31 6.67 19.23 -30.49
CA MET A 31 6.01 18.54 -29.37
C MET A 31 7.06 17.90 -28.47
N MET A 32 8.03 17.19 -29.04
CA MET A 32 9.10 16.55 -28.29
C MET A 32 10.01 17.57 -27.61
N ASP A 33 10.32 18.69 -28.26
CA ASP A 33 11.11 19.78 -27.67
C ASP A 33 10.39 20.47 -26.50
N ARG A 34 9.06 20.44 -26.47
CA ARG A 34 8.24 20.99 -25.38
C ARG A 34 7.90 19.98 -24.31
N LEU A 35 8.16 18.69 -24.55
CA LEU A 35 8.04 17.71 -23.50
C LEU A 35 9.15 17.99 -22.49
N PRO A 36 8.83 18.21 -21.21
CA PRO A 36 9.87 18.25 -20.19
C PRO A 36 10.67 16.96 -20.31
N GLU A 37 12.00 17.07 -20.38
CA GLU A 37 12.88 15.92 -20.24
C GLU A 37 12.41 15.19 -18.99
N ARG A 38 11.79 14.01 -19.16
CA ARG A 38 11.38 13.19 -18.02
C ARG A 38 12.62 12.58 -17.41
N THR A 39 13.44 13.41 -16.79
CA THR A 39 14.38 12.97 -15.78
C THR A 39 13.51 12.43 -14.66
N PHE A 40 13.54 11.11 -14.47
CA PHE A 40 12.94 10.43 -13.33
C PHE A 40 13.45 10.97 -11.97
N ASP A 41 14.36 11.93 -12.00
CA ASP A 41 14.98 12.65 -10.88
C ASP A 41 14.11 13.77 -10.30
N ASP A 42 13.03 14.19 -10.98
CA ASP A 42 12.13 15.28 -10.52
C ASP A 42 10.95 14.81 -9.64
N LEU A 43 10.79 13.50 -9.45
CA LEU A 43 10.08 13.06 -8.26
C LEU A 43 10.97 13.45 -7.09
N PRO A 44 10.56 14.38 -6.20
CA PRO A 44 11.38 14.72 -5.06
C PRO A 44 11.58 13.41 -4.31
N ALA A 45 12.77 12.82 -4.43
CA ALA A 45 13.13 11.58 -3.79
C ALA A 45 12.77 11.80 -2.33
N ARG A 46 11.63 11.24 -1.91
CA ARG A 46 11.02 11.56 -0.62
C ARG A 46 12.10 11.18 0.37
N ARG A 47 12.78 12.18 0.92
CA ARG A 47 13.92 11.97 1.80
C ARG A 47 13.32 11.29 3.01
N VAL A 48 13.36 9.96 3.00
CA VAL A 48 12.88 9.13 4.10
C VAL A 48 13.69 9.60 5.29
N THR A 49 13.04 10.34 6.17
CA THR A 49 13.71 10.89 7.33
C THR A 49 13.99 9.71 8.26
N LEU A 50 15.13 9.71 8.95
CA LEU A 50 15.44 8.63 9.88
C LEU A 50 14.32 8.42 10.93
N TRP A 51 13.57 9.49 11.22
CA TRP A 51 12.37 9.47 12.07
C TRP A 51 11.26 8.55 11.59
N ASP A 52 11.09 8.37 10.28
CA ASP A 52 10.09 7.46 9.73
C ASP A 52 10.43 5.99 10.03
N LYS A 53 11.71 5.66 10.16
CA LYS A 53 12.18 4.32 10.58
C LYS A 53 12.16 4.15 12.11
N VAL A 54 12.31 5.24 12.86
CA VAL A 54 12.37 5.20 14.33
C VAL A 54 10.97 5.10 14.97
N LYS A 55 9.93 5.68 14.34
CA LYS A 55 8.52 5.56 14.80
C LYS A 55 8.12 4.12 15.18
N PRO A 56 8.24 3.11 14.31
CA PRO A 56 7.84 1.74 14.66
C PRO A 56 8.69 1.13 15.78
N ILE A 57 10.00 1.45 15.85
CA ILE A 57 10.89 0.95 16.90
C ILE A 57 10.50 1.54 18.27
N VAL A 58 10.09 2.81 18.31
CA VAL A 58 9.63 3.45 19.55
C VAL A 58 8.33 2.82 20.06
N TYR A 59 7.37 2.49 19.19
CA TYR A 59 6.16 1.77 19.60
C TYR A 59 6.48 0.38 20.17
N LEU A 60 7.39 -0.35 19.54
CA LEU A 60 7.85 -1.65 20.02
C LEU A 60 8.52 -1.52 21.40
N ALA A 61 9.42 -0.54 21.57
CA ALA A 61 10.09 -0.27 22.84
C ALA A 61 9.09 0.10 23.95
N ALA A 62 8.06 0.89 23.64
CA ALA A 62 7.00 1.23 24.60
C ALA A 62 6.17 0.01 25.01
N MET A 63 5.86 -0.90 24.08
CA MET A 63 5.16 -2.15 24.40
C MET A 63 6.01 -3.04 25.32
N PHE A 64 7.31 -3.19 25.03
CA PHE A 64 8.23 -3.94 25.90
C PHE A 64 8.36 -3.29 27.28
N ALA A 65 8.49 -1.96 27.36
CA ALA A 65 8.54 -1.24 28.62
C ALA A 65 7.26 -1.41 29.44
N GLY A 66 6.08 -1.38 28.80
CA GLY A 66 4.80 -1.61 29.45
C GLY A 66 4.68 -3.02 30.03
N ILE A 67 5.08 -4.03 29.26
CA ILE A 67 5.10 -5.44 29.72
C ILE A 67 6.12 -5.63 30.84
N ALA A 68 7.33 -5.10 30.69
CA ALA A 68 8.37 -5.17 31.72
C ALA A 68 7.97 -4.48 33.02
N LEU A 69 7.24 -3.36 32.93
CA LEU A 69 6.70 -2.66 34.09
C LEU A 69 5.60 -3.46 34.77
N MET A 70 4.71 -4.12 34.00
CA MET A 70 3.70 -5.03 34.56
C MET A 70 4.34 -6.20 35.30
N PHE A 71 5.38 -6.82 34.72
CA PHE A 71 6.14 -7.87 35.42
C PHE A 71 6.89 -7.34 36.63
N ALA A 72 7.53 -6.17 36.55
CA ALA A 72 8.27 -5.60 37.66
C ALA A 72 7.36 -5.23 38.85
N VAL A 73 6.18 -4.67 38.58
CA VAL A 73 5.18 -4.38 39.63
C VAL A 73 4.58 -5.67 40.18
N ALA A 74 4.30 -6.67 39.34
CA ALA A 74 3.84 -7.97 39.81
C ALA A 74 4.90 -8.68 40.66
N ASP A 75 6.17 -8.65 40.25
CA ASP A 75 7.31 -9.18 41.01
C ASP A 75 7.50 -8.42 42.32
N ASP A 76 7.36 -7.10 42.35
CA ASP A 76 7.46 -6.30 43.59
C ASP A 76 6.31 -6.61 44.56
N ILE A 77 5.08 -6.75 44.04
CA ILE A 77 3.90 -7.15 44.82
C ILE A 77 4.03 -8.61 45.33
N MET A 78 4.55 -9.53 44.52
CA MET A 78 4.75 -10.93 44.90
C MET A 78 5.97 -11.14 45.81
N ARG A 79 7.06 -10.39 45.62
CA ARG A 79 8.29 -10.42 46.46
C ARG A 79 8.15 -9.61 47.74
N GLY A 80 7.11 -8.79 47.89
CA GLY A 80 6.68 -8.19 49.16
C GLY A 80 6.33 -9.20 50.26
N GLY A 81 6.25 -10.50 49.91
CA GLY A 81 6.16 -11.62 50.84
C GLY A 81 7.44 -12.47 50.90
N LYS A 82 8.41 -12.05 51.72
CA LYS A 82 9.47 -12.85 52.37
C LYS A 82 10.71 -13.32 51.56
N THR A 83 11.86 -12.77 52.02
CA THR A 83 13.14 -13.42 52.41
C THR A 83 13.89 -14.30 51.41
N ASP A 84 15.08 -13.81 51.05
CA ASP A 84 16.38 -14.46 50.93
C ASP A 84 16.48 -15.99 50.66
N ALA A 85 17.14 -16.25 49.51
CA ALA A 85 18.05 -17.37 49.18
C ALA A 85 17.46 -18.74 48.80
N PRO A 86 18.25 -19.61 48.09
CA PRO A 86 19.20 -19.36 47.00
C PRO A 86 18.86 -20.19 45.74
N ALA A 87 19.57 -19.91 44.64
CA ALA A 87 19.45 -20.60 43.36
C ALA A 87 19.58 -22.13 43.47
N THR A 88 18.51 -22.84 43.10
CA THR A 88 18.53 -24.25 42.72
C THR A 88 18.13 -24.39 41.26
N ASN A 89 19.11 -24.76 40.44
CA ASN A 89 18.90 -25.15 39.06
C ASN A 89 18.04 -26.43 39.04
N VAL A 90 16.84 -26.34 38.49
CA VAL A 90 16.06 -27.51 38.06
C VAL A 90 15.78 -27.34 36.58
N ALA A 91 16.64 -27.95 35.77
CA ALA A 91 16.29 -28.33 34.43
C ALA A 91 15.27 -29.47 34.55
N ALA A 92 14.00 -29.23 34.21
CA ALA A 92 13.03 -30.27 33.91
C ALA A 92 11.83 -29.68 33.17
N ASN A 93 11.68 -30.15 31.94
CA ASN A 93 10.45 -30.25 31.15
C ASN A 93 9.72 -28.95 30.79
N SER A 94 9.91 -28.55 29.54
CA SER A 94 8.93 -27.80 28.75
C SER A 94 7.66 -28.64 28.58
N GLU A 95 6.86 -28.74 29.62
CA GLU A 95 5.45 -29.07 29.45
C GLU A 95 4.79 -27.82 28.92
N SER A 96 4.50 -27.88 27.62
CA SER A 96 3.57 -27.02 26.91
C SER A 96 2.32 -26.78 27.76
N MET A 97 2.30 -25.67 28.50
CA MET A 97 1.07 -25.09 28.99
C MET A 97 0.41 -24.46 27.77
N THR A 98 -0.37 -25.29 27.06
CA THR A 98 -1.43 -24.83 26.17
C THR A 98 -2.34 -23.95 27.00
N VAL A 99 -2.06 -22.65 26.98
CA VAL A 99 -3.11 -21.65 27.14
C VAL A 99 -4.19 -22.07 26.15
N PRO A 100 -5.46 -22.26 26.55
CA PRO A 100 -6.52 -22.22 25.58
C PRO A 100 -6.58 -20.76 25.13
N ALA A 101 -5.63 -20.38 24.27
CA ALA A 101 -5.76 -19.21 23.46
C ALA A 101 -7.08 -19.41 22.72
N GLY A 102 -7.89 -18.37 22.62
CA GLY A 102 -9.02 -18.39 21.72
C GLY A 102 -8.51 -18.59 20.30
N ASP A 103 -8.26 -19.84 19.92
CA ASP A 103 -7.98 -20.26 18.55
C ASP A 103 -9.13 -19.80 17.65
N SER A 104 -10.35 -19.68 18.19
CA SER A 104 -11.53 -19.18 17.47
C SER A 104 -11.34 -17.81 16.81
N ASP A 105 -10.64 -16.88 17.45
CA ASP A 105 -10.61 -15.49 16.95
C ASP A 105 -9.49 -15.29 15.92
N ILE A 106 -8.36 -15.97 16.11
CA ILE A 106 -7.23 -15.97 15.17
C ILE A 106 -7.56 -16.84 13.96
N ASP A 107 -8.17 -18.02 14.16
CA ASP A 107 -8.59 -18.89 13.07
C ASP A 107 -9.72 -18.26 12.26
N MET A 108 -10.66 -17.55 12.89
CA MET A 108 -11.70 -16.81 12.17
C MET A 108 -11.13 -15.62 11.37
N ALA A 109 -10.11 -14.93 11.90
CA ALA A 109 -9.42 -13.88 11.15
C ALA A 109 -8.60 -14.46 9.99
N ALA A 110 -7.99 -15.64 10.17
CA ALA A 110 -7.25 -16.33 9.12
C ALA A 110 -8.20 -16.85 8.02
N ASP A 111 -9.34 -17.44 8.38
CA ASP A 111 -10.38 -17.89 7.44
C ASP A 111 -10.99 -16.72 6.68
N TYR A 112 -11.24 -15.58 7.34
CA TYR A 112 -11.72 -14.36 6.67
C TYR A 112 -10.68 -13.80 5.69
N CYS A 113 -9.40 -13.75 6.08
CA CYS A 113 -8.33 -13.34 5.18
C CYS A 113 -8.20 -14.26 3.97
N ASN A 114 -8.25 -15.58 4.17
CA ASN A 114 -8.19 -16.56 3.07
C ASN A 114 -9.42 -16.46 2.17
N TYR A 115 -10.63 -16.28 2.73
CA TYR A 115 -11.86 -16.08 1.97
C TYR A 115 -11.80 -14.82 1.10
N VAL A 116 -11.38 -13.69 1.68
CA VAL A 116 -11.24 -12.43 0.94
C VAL A 116 -10.15 -12.54 -0.12
N LEU A 117 -9.01 -13.15 0.20
CA LEU A 117 -7.93 -13.37 -0.75
C LEU A 117 -8.38 -14.23 -1.93
N ASN A 118 -9.07 -15.34 -1.68
CA ASN A 118 -9.60 -16.24 -2.70
C ASN A 118 -10.72 -15.60 -3.55
N GLU A 119 -11.52 -14.70 -2.97
CA GLU A 119 -12.53 -13.93 -3.72
C GLU A 119 -11.89 -12.85 -4.60
N THR A 120 -10.75 -12.30 -4.17
CA THR A 120 -9.94 -11.36 -4.96
C THR A 120 -8.93 -12.05 -5.87
N GLU A 121 -8.81 -13.37 -5.80
CA GLU A 121 -7.97 -14.17 -6.65
C GLU A 121 -8.64 -14.19 -8.03
N MET A 122 -8.47 -13.08 -8.75
CA MET A 122 -8.45 -13.08 -10.19
C MET A 122 -7.41 -14.14 -10.58
N ASP A 123 -7.86 -15.33 -10.99
CA ASP A 123 -6.99 -16.35 -11.56
C ASP A 123 -6.04 -15.66 -12.55
N ASP A 124 -4.74 -15.96 -12.53
CA ASP A 124 -3.76 -15.35 -13.45
C ASP A 124 -4.25 -15.39 -14.92
N TYR A 125 -5.06 -16.39 -15.27
CA TYR A 125 -5.75 -16.53 -16.56
C TYR A 125 -6.77 -15.40 -16.87
N SER A 126 -7.53 -14.95 -15.88
CA SER A 126 -8.47 -13.83 -15.99
C SER A 126 -7.78 -12.49 -16.27
N MET A 127 -6.54 -12.32 -15.78
CA MET A 127 -5.71 -11.14 -16.06
C MET A 127 -5.27 -11.11 -17.53
N TYR A 128 -4.92 -12.28 -18.10
CA TYR A 128 -4.59 -12.38 -19.53
C TYR A 128 -5.80 -12.09 -20.43
N LEU A 129 -6.99 -12.61 -20.07
CA LEU A 129 -8.22 -12.34 -20.83
C LEU A 129 -8.58 -10.85 -20.84
N TYR A 130 -8.41 -10.15 -19.70
CA TYR A 130 -8.63 -8.70 -19.65
C TYR A 130 -7.63 -7.91 -20.49
N MET A 131 -6.38 -8.35 -20.56
CA MET A 131 -5.37 -7.70 -21.39
C MET A 131 -5.61 -7.95 -22.88
N GLU A 132 -6.15 -9.12 -23.24
CA GLU A 132 -6.49 -9.48 -24.62
C GLU A 132 -7.70 -8.66 -25.12
N ASP A 133 -8.71 -8.44 -24.28
CA ASP A 133 -9.91 -7.65 -24.60
C ASP A 133 -9.64 -6.13 -24.71
N ILE A 134 -8.51 -5.64 -24.19
CA ILE A 134 -8.08 -4.23 -24.32
C ILE A 134 -7.26 -4.01 -25.62
N VAL A 135 -6.85 -5.09 -26.30
CA VAL A 135 -5.91 -5.02 -27.44
C VAL A 135 -6.59 -5.26 -28.80
N GLU A 136 -7.90 -5.53 -28.85
CA GLU A 136 -8.71 -5.56 -30.08
C GLU A 136 -9.59 -4.30 -30.24
#